data_AF-A0A161HEM0-F1
#
_entry.id   AF-A0A161HEM0-F1
#
_cell.length_a   1.000
_cell.length_b   1.000
_cell.length_c   1.000
_cell.angle_alpha   90.00
_cell.angle_beta   90.00
_cell.angle_gamma   90.00
#
_symmetry.space_group_name_H-M   'P 1'
#
loop_
_entity.id
_entity.type
_entity.pdbx_description
1 polymer ?
#
loop_
_entity_poly.entity_id
_entity_poly.type
_entity_poly.pdbx_seq_one_letter_code
_entity_poly.pdbx_strand_id
1 'polypeptide(L)'
;MRSRRRLSRPTMHARFQAYGINHLRALVFSLGKLYRAPFSSLLTLMVIAIALTLPSILYLILANLQQVTPQWDRSAQISVFLESSVADEDVPALATRLAQRSDVAATEGITRDQALEEFRAHSGFGDAVDALGENPLPAVILITPALDTQSPANLEALVASLNELAEVDSASLDMQWVQRLYAIMETLERTTLILALLLGLGVILVVGNTIRLDIQSRREEIEVAKLVGATDAFIRRPFLYGGLWLGLGGALTALLIVAITRLLLTPPVQDLAALYGGQFGIRGLTAPDTLTLLATGAILGLAGSWVTVGRHLRDIEPS
;
A
#
# COMPACT_ATOMS: atom_id res chain seq x y z
N MET A 1 22.27 59.89 -35.66
CA MET A 1 21.48 59.60 -34.45
C MET A 1 20.73 58.28 -34.63
N ARG A 2 21.18 57.17 -34.00
CA ARG A 2 20.46 55.88 -34.04
C ARG A 2 19.56 55.76 -32.81
N SER A 3 18.25 55.80 -33.05
CA SER A 3 17.19 55.62 -32.05
C SER A 3 17.30 54.25 -31.37
N ARG A 4 17.63 54.23 -30.07
CA ARG A 4 17.54 53.03 -29.22
C ARG A 4 16.05 52.71 -28.99
N ARG A 5 15.52 51.72 -29.71
CA ARG A 5 14.21 51.10 -29.38
C ARG A 5 14.29 50.51 -27.97
N ARG A 6 13.57 51.10 -27.03
CA ARG A 6 13.35 50.51 -25.69
C ARG A 6 12.51 49.25 -25.88
N LEU A 7 13.09 48.08 -25.61
CA LEU A 7 12.37 46.83 -25.52
C LEU A 7 11.45 46.90 -24.29
N SER A 8 10.14 46.98 -24.54
CA SER A 8 9.10 46.93 -23.51
C SER A 8 9.26 45.64 -22.69
N ARG A 9 9.39 45.75 -21.37
CA ARG A 9 9.43 44.57 -20.50
C ARG A 9 8.12 43.78 -20.66
N PRO A 10 8.17 42.45 -20.88
CA PRO A 10 6.97 41.65 -21.05
C PRO A 10 6.08 41.72 -19.81
N THR A 11 4.77 41.81 -20.01
CA THR A 11 3.77 41.85 -18.93
C THR A 11 3.82 40.58 -18.07
N MET A 12 3.39 40.67 -16.81
CA MET A 12 3.42 39.54 -15.87
C MET A 12 2.70 38.29 -16.42
N HIS A 13 1.55 38.50 -17.10
CA HIS A 13 0.81 37.47 -17.80
C HIS A 13 1.58 36.86 -18.98
N ALA A 14 2.26 37.66 -19.80
CA ALA A 14 3.07 37.15 -20.92
C ALA A 14 4.26 36.31 -20.42
N ARG A 15 4.85 36.66 -19.26
CA ARG A 15 5.89 35.86 -18.61
C ARG A 15 5.34 34.54 -18.08
N PHE A 16 4.14 34.53 -17.50
CA PHE A 16 3.47 33.32 -17.02
C PHE A 16 3.07 32.38 -18.16
N GLN A 17 2.54 32.93 -19.25
CA GLN A 17 2.20 32.17 -20.47
C GLN A 17 3.46 31.60 -21.14
N ALA A 18 4.52 32.39 -21.30
CA ALA A 18 5.80 31.91 -21.82
C ALA A 18 6.43 30.84 -20.93
N TYR A 19 6.31 30.97 -19.62
CA TYR A 19 6.74 29.96 -18.66
C TYR A 19 5.98 28.64 -18.87
N GLY A 20 4.64 28.68 -18.91
CA GLY A 20 3.80 27.50 -19.15
C GLY A 20 4.07 26.82 -20.49
N ILE A 21 4.20 27.59 -21.57
CA ILE A 21 4.50 27.07 -22.92
C ILE A 21 5.87 26.37 -22.94
N ASN A 22 6.87 26.90 -22.23
CA ASN A 22 8.18 26.28 -22.14
C ASN A 22 8.16 24.97 -21.34
N HIS A 23 7.33 24.88 -20.30
CA HIS A 23 7.11 23.62 -19.58
C HIS A 23 6.41 22.57 -20.44
N LEU A 24 5.35 22.98 -21.16
CA LEU A 24 4.60 22.09 -22.04
C LEU A 24 5.46 21.57 -23.20
N ARG A 25 6.27 22.43 -23.82
CA ARG A 25 7.23 22.03 -24.85
C ARG A 25 8.26 21.03 -24.33
N ALA A 26 8.83 21.28 -23.15
CA ALA A 26 9.80 20.37 -22.55
C ALA A 26 9.18 19.00 -22.21
N LEU A 27 7.95 19.01 -21.69
CA LEU A 27 7.18 17.81 -21.37
C LEU A 27 6.88 16.97 -22.62
N VAL A 28 6.35 17.58 -23.69
CA VAL A 28 6.05 16.88 -24.95
C VAL A 28 7.32 16.41 -25.66
N PHE A 29 8.37 17.25 -25.68
CA PHE A 29 9.65 16.91 -26.30
C PHE A 29 10.32 15.72 -25.62
N SER A 30 10.33 15.69 -24.28
CA SER A 30 10.90 14.57 -23.50
C SER A 30 10.13 13.26 -23.73
N LEU A 31 8.81 13.30 -23.90
CA LEU A 31 8.00 12.13 -24.24
C LEU A 31 8.31 11.61 -25.65
N GLY A 32 8.39 12.51 -26.64
CA GLY A 32 8.74 12.16 -28.02
C GLY A 32 10.14 11.54 -28.15
N LYS A 33 11.05 11.86 -27.22
CA LYS A 33 12.40 11.29 -27.18
C LYS A 33 12.42 9.84 -26.73
N LEU A 34 11.65 9.48 -25.70
CA LEU A 34 11.49 8.09 -25.25
C LEU A 34 10.97 7.20 -26.38
N TYR A 35 10.01 7.73 -27.16
CA TYR A 35 9.46 7.02 -28.32
C TYR A 35 10.50 6.77 -29.44
N ARG A 36 11.47 7.69 -29.62
CA ARG A 36 12.51 7.58 -30.65
C ARG A 36 13.67 6.64 -30.29
N ALA A 37 13.81 6.28 -29.01
CA ALA A 37 14.82 5.32 -28.52
C ALA A 37 14.13 4.14 -27.80
N PRO A 38 13.32 3.33 -28.51
CA PRO A 38 12.36 2.43 -27.89
C PRO A 38 13.04 1.31 -27.08
N PHE A 39 14.15 0.75 -27.56
CA PHE A 39 14.80 -0.38 -26.89
C PHE A 39 15.44 0.02 -25.54
N SER A 40 16.24 1.09 -25.53
CA SER A 40 16.87 1.58 -24.29
C SER A 40 15.85 2.11 -23.29
N SER A 41 14.81 2.79 -23.78
CA SER A 41 13.70 3.26 -22.94
C SER A 41 12.94 2.08 -22.34
N LEU A 42 12.60 1.06 -23.13
CA LEU A 42 11.92 -0.14 -22.65
C LEU A 42 12.72 -0.87 -21.57
N LEU A 43 14.02 -1.10 -21.77
CA LEU A 43 14.87 -1.73 -20.76
C LEU A 43 14.89 -0.93 -19.45
N THR A 44 15.03 0.39 -19.54
CA THR A 44 15.01 1.27 -18.37
C THR A 44 13.65 1.20 -17.66
N LEU A 45 12.56 1.26 -18.41
CA LEU A 45 11.20 1.14 -17.88
C LEU A 45 10.97 -0.20 -17.20
N MET A 46 11.45 -1.31 -17.77
CA MET A 46 11.34 -2.64 -17.17
C MET A 46 12.12 -2.76 -15.86
N VAL A 47 13.33 -2.22 -15.79
CA VAL A 47 14.11 -2.22 -14.54
C VAL A 47 13.39 -1.43 -13.45
N ILE A 48 12.86 -0.25 -13.77
CA ILE A 48 12.06 0.55 -12.82
C ILE A 48 10.79 -0.21 -12.44
N ALA A 49 10.11 -0.82 -13.41
CA ALA A 49 8.88 -1.56 -13.18
C ALA A 49 9.09 -2.73 -12.22
N ILE A 50 10.14 -3.53 -12.43
CA ILE A 50 10.49 -4.66 -11.55
C ILE A 50 10.81 -4.14 -10.14
N ALA A 51 11.61 -3.08 -10.04
CA ALA A 51 11.97 -2.47 -8.76
C ALA A 51 10.75 -1.96 -7.97
N LEU A 52 9.73 -1.44 -8.65
CA LEU A 52 8.48 -0.97 -8.02
C LEU A 52 7.47 -2.10 -7.79
N THR A 53 7.46 -3.12 -8.64
CA THR A 53 6.51 -4.24 -8.56
C THR A 53 6.75 -5.07 -7.32
N LEU A 54 8.00 -5.41 -7.00
CA LEU A 54 8.32 -6.27 -5.87
C LEU A 54 7.77 -5.75 -4.52
N PRO A 55 8.05 -4.50 -4.09
CA PRO A 55 7.46 -3.96 -2.86
C PRO A 55 5.94 -3.80 -2.97
N SER A 56 5.40 -3.52 -4.16
CA SER A 56 3.94 -3.42 -4.37
C SER A 56 3.24 -4.77 -4.17
N ILE A 57 3.83 -5.87 -4.64
CA ILE A 57 3.30 -7.22 -4.43
C ILE A 57 3.37 -7.59 -2.95
N LEU A 58 4.49 -7.31 -2.27
CA LEU A 58 4.62 -7.58 -0.83
C LEU A 58 3.60 -6.78 -0.01
N TYR A 59 3.41 -5.50 -0.34
CA TYR A 59 2.36 -4.67 0.25
C TYR A 59 0.96 -5.26 0.01
N LEU A 60 0.65 -5.71 -1.21
CA LEU A 60 -0.62 -6.36 -1.50
C LEU A 60 -0.82 -7.65 -0.72
N ILE A 61 0.22 -8.47 -0.58
CA ILE A 61 0.17 -9.69 0.25
C ILE A 61 -0.18 -9.32 1.69
N LEU A 62 0.52 -8.35 2.27
CA LEU A 62 0.26 -7.88 3.64
C LEU A 62 -1.18 -7.34 3.80
N ALA A 63 -1.63 -6.51 2.86
CA ALA A 63 -2.97 -5.91 2.87
C ALA A 63 -4.08 -6.96 2.68
N ASN A 64 -3.82 -8.03 1.92
CA ASN A 64 -4.74 -9.16 1.79
C ASN A 64 -4.73 -10.02 3.05
N LEU A 65 -3.58 -10.32 3.65
CA LEU A 65 -3.48 -11.09 4.90
C LEU A 65 -4.26 -10.45 6.05
N GLN A 66 -4.32 -9.12 6.10
CA GLN A 66 -5.14 -8.39 7.08
C GLN A 66 -6.66 -8.47 6.82
N GLN A 67 -7.09 -8.90 5.64
CA GLN A 67 -8.49 -8.93 5.20
C GLN A 67 -9.08 -10.34 5.01
N VAL A 68 -8.27 -11.40 5.03
CA VAL A 68 -8.78 -12.77 4.89
C VAL A 68 -9.52 -13.17 6.17
N THR A 69 -10.84 -12.97 6.16
CA THR A 69 -11.77 -13.18 7.27
C THR A 69 -12.99 -13.93 6.72
N PRO A 70 -13.09 -15.26 6.91
CA PRO A 70 -14.01 -15.79 7.93
C PRO A 70 -13.49 -16.98 8.77
N GLN A 71 -12.42 -17.68 8.38
CA GLN A 71 -11.91 -18.83 9.16
C GLN A 71 -10.74 -18.48 10.09
N TRP A 72 -10.01 -17.40 9.82
CA TRP A 72 -9.02 -16.82 10.74
C TRP A 72 -9.66 -15.91 11.81
N ASP A 73 -10.93 -15.54 11.61
CA ASP A 73 -11.72 -14.65 12.47
C ASP A 73 -11.82 -15.19 13.92
N ARG A 74 -11.97 -16.51 14.08
CA ARG A 74 -12.04 -17.14 15.42
C ARG A 74 -10.75 -17.04 16.25
N SER A 75 -9.60 -16.73 15.63
CA SER A 75 -8.31 -16.68 16.34
C SER A 75 -7.97 -15.30 16.92
N ALA A 76 -8.57 -14.24 16.38
CA ALA A 76 -8.40 -12.86 16.87
C ALA A 76 -9.69 -12.27 17.50
N GLN A 77 -10.78 -13.03 17.51
CA GLN A 77 -11.98 -12.71 18.26
C GLN A 77 -11.79 -12.95 19.76
N ILE A 78 -12.35 -12.05 20.56
CA ILE A 78 -12.42 -12.21 22.00
C ILE A 78 -13.68 -13.02 22.30
N SER A 79 -13.51 -14.18 22.95
CA SER A 79 -14.61 -14.99 23.43
C SER A 79 -15.01 -14.50 24.81
N VAL A 80 -16.20 -13.93 24.92
CA VAL A 80 -16.80 -13.46 26.18
C VAL A 80 -17.81 -14.48 26.65
N PHE A 81 -17.44 -15.27 27.65
CA PHE A 81 -18.32 -16.22 28.33
C PHE A 81 -19.20 -15.46 29.33
N LEU A 82 -20.51 -15.64 29.20
CA LEU A 82 -21.50 -14.96 30.02
C LEU A 82 -21.78 -15.72 31.32
N GLU A 83 -22.13 -14.96 32.35
CA GLU A 83 -22.57 -15.51 33.63
C GLU A 83 -23.79 -16.43 33.47
N SER A 84 -23.89 -17.46 34.32
CA SER A 84 -25.03 -18.39 34.30
C SER A 84 -26.37 -17.71 34.61
N SER A 85 -26.33 -16.54 35.23
CA SER A 85 -27.50 -15.72 35.55
C SER A 85 -28.11 -14.98 34.35
N VAL A 86 -27.38 -14.87 33.22
CA VAL A 86 -27.86 -14.19 32.02
C VAL A 86 -28.78 -15.12 31.23
N ALA A 87 -30.00 -14.67 30.93
CA ALA A 87 -30.95 -15.43 30.12
C ALA A 87 -30.58 -15.37 28.63
N ASP A 88 -30.85 -16.45 27.89
CA ASP A 88 -30.54 -16.53 26.44
C ASP A 88 -31.28 -15.44 25.63
N GLU A 89 -32.44 -15.00 26.11
CA GLU A 89 -33.25 -13.92 25.54
C GLU A 89 -32.53 -12.55 25.58
N ASP A 90 -31.64 -12.35 26.55
CA ASP A 90 -30.92 -11.09 26.77
C ASP A 90 -29.58 -11.02 26.00
N VAL A 91 -29.08 -12.17 25.52
CA VAL A 91 -27.79 -12.27 24.80
C VAL A 91 -27.73 -11.34 23.58
N PRO A 92 -28.75 -11.26 22.70
CA PRO A 92 -28.70 -10.35 21.55
C PRO A 92 -28.69 -8.87 21.95
N ALA A 93 -29.38 -8.51 23.04
CA ALA A 93 -29.41 -7.14 23.54
C ALA A 93 -28.04 -6.75 24.12
N LEU A 94 -27.41 -7.66 24.86
CA LEU A 94 -26.05 -7.48 25.38
C LEU A 94 -25.01 -7.36 24.26
N ALA A 95 -25.08 -8.22 23.24
CA ALA A 95 -24.23 -8.13 22.06
C ALA A 95 -24.38 -6.77 21.36
N THR A 96 -25.63 -6.32 21.14
CA THR A 96 -25.92 -5.01 20.54
C THR A 96 -25.34 -3.86 21.38
N ARG A 97 -25.40 -3.95 22.71
CA ARG A 97 -24.80 -2.96 23.63
C ARG A 97 -23.28 -2.92 23.49
N LEU A 98 -22.64 -4.08 23.41
CA LEU A 98 -21.18 -4.19 23.24
C LEU A 98 -20.72 -3.70 21.87
N ALA A 99 -21.53 -3.88 20.82
CA ALA A 99 -21.27 -3.36 19.47
C ALA A 99 -21.28 -1.82 19.38
N GLN A 100 -21.85 -1.11 20.37
CA GLN A 100 -21.82 0.35 20.42
C GLN A 100 -20.50 0.93 20.95
N ARG A 101 -19.59 0.09 21.46
CA ARG A 101 -18.30 0.56 21.94
C ARG A 101 -17.41 0.93 20.75
N SER A 102 -16.60 1.99 20.90
CA SER A 102 -15.70 2.44 19.84
C SER A 102 -14.56 1.46 19.54
N ASP A 103 -14.22 0.59 20.50
CA ASP A 103 -13.15 -0.39 20.40
C ASP A 103 -13.62 -1.74 19.83
N VAL A 104 -14.90 -1.86 19.42
CA VAL A 104 -15.55 -3.05 18.87
C VAL A 104 -16.04 -2.78 17.45
N ALA A 105 -15.68 -3.66 16.50
CA ALA A 105 -16.17 -3.59 15.12
C ALA A 105 -17.47 -4.37 14.91
N ALA A 106 -17.58 -5.54 15.53
CA ALA A 106 -18.74 -6.42 15.41
C ALA A 106 -18.86 -7.32 16.64
N THR A 107 -20.08 -7.81 16.88
CA THR A 107 -20.37 -8.79 17.92
C THR A 107 -21.29 -9.86 17.38
N GLU A 108 -21.06 -11.10 17.76
CA GLU A 108 -21.94 -12.23 17.47
C GLU A 108 -22.33 -12.90 18.79
N GLY A 109 -23.63 -12.94 19.07
CA GLY A 109 -24.17 -13.59 20.26
C GLY A 109 -24.54 -15.03 19.94
N ILE A 110 -23.96 -15.97 20.68
CA ILE A 110 -24.19 -17.41 20.59
C ILE A 110 -24.90 -17.84 21.88
N THR A 111 -26.15 -18.28 21.73
CA THR A 111 -26.95 -18.83 22.83
C THR A 111 -26.40 -20.16 23.33
N ARG A 112 -26.83 -20.62 24.51
CA ARG A 112 -26.33 -21.89 25.06
C ARG A 112 -26.66 -23.07 24.16
N ASP A 113 -27.86 -23.07 23.57
CA ASP A 113 -28.30 -24.12 22.65
C ASP A 113 -27.49 -24.13 21.35
N GLN A 114 -27.18 -22.95 20.80
CA GLN A 114 -26.33 -22.84 19.61
C GLN A 114 -24.88 -23.28 19.90
N ALA A 115 -24.33 -22.87 21.05
CA ALA A 115 -22.99 -23.28 21.47
C ALA A 115 -22.90 -24.82 21.62
N LEU A 116 -23.95 -25.45 22.14
CA LEU A 116 -24.06 -26.90 22.25
C LEU A 116 -24.14 -27.59 20.89
N GLU A 117 -24.93 -27.05 19.95
CA GLU A 117 -25.03 -27.58 18.60
C GLU A 117 -23.69 -27.46 17.84
N GLU A 118 -23.01 -26.32 17.95
CA GLU A 118 -21.69 -26.12 17.33
C GLU A 118 -20.62 -27.02 17.97
N PHE A 119 -20.63 -27.18 19.29
CA PHE A 119 -19.74 -28.08 20.00
C PHE A 119 -19.96 -29.54 19.57
N ARG A 120 -21.21 -29.99 19.43
CA ARG A 120 -21.53 -31.33 18.93
C ARG A 120 -20.98 -31.56 17.52
N ALA A 121 -21.13 -30.58 16.64
CA ALA A 121 -20.68 -30.67 15.26
C ALA A 121 -19.15 -30.73 15.10
N HIS A 122 -18.39 -30.07 15.99
CA HIS A 122 -16.94 -29.88 15.82
C HIS A 122 -16.06 -30.65 16.80
N SER A 123 -16.58 -31.06 17.96
CA SER A 123 -15.76 -31.64 19.03
C SER A 123 -15.55 -33.15 18.90
N GLY A 124 -16.46 -33.85 18.19
CA GLY A 124 -16.49 -35.32 18.14
C GLY A 124 -16.96 -35.98 19.44
N PHE A 125 -17.45 -35.20 20.43
CA PHE A 125 -17.89 -35.68 21.75
C PHE A 125 -19.42 -35.64 21.93
N GLY A 126 -20.21 -35.65 20.85
CA GLY A 126 -21.67 -35.53 20.91
C GLY A 126 -22.33 -36.48 21.93
N ASP A 127 -21.96 -37.77 21.90
CA ASP A 127 -22.50 -38.80 22.79
C ASP A 127 -22.17 -38.58 24.27
N ALA A 128 -21.04 -37.93 24.56
CA ALA A 128 -20.62 -37.64 25.94
C ALA A 128 -21.40 -36.46 26.54
N VAL A 129 -21.84 -35.52 25.70
CA VAL A 129 -22.64 -34.38 26.15
C VAL A 129 -24.08 -34.79 26.41
N ASP A 130 -24.61 -35.75 25.64
CA ASP A 130 -25.95 -36.29 25.85
C ASP A 130 -26.09 -37.03 27.20
N ALA A 131 -24.97 -37.51 27.76
CA ALA A 131 -24.94 -38.12 29.08
C ALA A 131 -25.07 -37.11 30.24
N LEU A 132 -24.91 -35.80 29.99
CA LEU A 132 -24.89 -34.78 31.04
C LEU A 132 -26.28 -34.28 31.48
N GLY A 133 -27.36 -34.63 30.80
CA GLY A 133 -28.74 -34.32 31.19
C GLY A 133 -29.16 -32.83 31.09
N GLU A 134 -28.23 -31.91 31.33
CA GLU A 134 -28.38 -30.45 31.18
C GLU A 134 -27.21 -29.87 30.37
N ASN A 135 -27.43 -28.74 29.71
CA ASN A 135 -26.42 -28.06 28.89
C ASN A 135 -25.36 -27.38 29.77
N PRO A 136 -24.10 -27.84 29.77
CA PRO A 136 -23.07 -27.28 30.64
C PRO A 136 -22.40 -26.03 30.06
N LEU A 137 -22.74 -25.62 28.82
CA LEU A 137 -22.07 -24.55 28.13
C LEU A 137 -22.72 -23.19 28.45
N PRO A 138 -21.92 -22.16 28.79
CA PRO A 138 -22.42 -20.80 28.93
C PRO A 138 -22.77 -20.21 27.56
N ALA A 139 -23.58 -19.15 27.56
CA ALA A 139 -23.75 -18.33 26.37
C ALA A 139 -22.45 -17.56 26.11
N VAL A 140 -22.14 -17.33 24.83
CA VAL A 140 -20.88 -16.69 24.40
C VAL A 140 -21.19 -15.49 23.52
N ILE A 141 -20.50 -14.38 23.75
CA ILE A 141 -20.46 -13.26 22.80
C ILE A 141 -19.06 -13.24 22.19
N LEU A 142 -18.99 -13.47 20.89
CA LEU A 142 -17.77 -13.27 20.11
C LEU A 142 -17.66 -11.79 19.77
N ILE A 143 -16.54 -11.18 20.13
CA ILE A 143 -16.27 -9.77 19.87
C ILE A 143 -15.14 -9.67 18.86
N THR A 144 -15.42 -9.00 17.73
CA THR A 144 -14.41 -8.59 16.75
C THR A 144 -13.91 -7.20 17.12
N PRO A 145 -12.63 -7.04 17.50
CA PRO A 145 -12.06 -5.73 17.85
C PRO A 145 -12.06 -4.76 16.67
N ALA A 146 -12.20 -3.46 16.96
CA ALA A 146 -12.03 -2.41 15.97
C ALA A 146 -10.59 -2.38 15.40
N LEU A 147 -10.42 -1.86 14.18
CA LEU A 147 -9.13 -1.85 13.45
C LEU A 147 -8.00 -1.14 14.23
N ASP A 148 -8.33 -0.10 14.99
CA ASP A 148 -7.44 0.66 15.87
C ASP A 148 -7.16 -0.04 17.20
N THR A 149 -7.99 -1.02 17.58
CA THR A 149 -7.83 -1.84 18.79
C THR A 149 -7.01 -3.11 18.53
N GLN A 150 -6.57 -3.39 17.31
CA GLN A 150 -5.90 -4.67 16.97
C GLN A 150 -4.46 -4.82 17.48
N SER A 151 -3.88 -3.79 18.11
CA SER A 151 -2.56 -3.93 18.72
C SER A 151 -2.63 -4.83 19.96
N PRO A 152 -1.61 -5.65 20.27
CA PRO A 152 -1.65 -6.56 21.41
C PRO A 152 -1.97 -5.86 22.74
N ALA A 153 -1.43 -4.65 22.96
CA ALA A 153 -1.69 -3.86 24.17
C ALA A 153 -3.14 -3.36 24.25
N ASN A 154 -3.73 -2.95 23.12
CA ASN A 154 -5.13 -2.50 23.08
C ASN A 154 -6.09 -3.69 23.24
N LEU A 155 -5.75 -4.85 22.68
CA LEU A 155 -6.52 -6.08 22.87
C LEU A 155 -6.48 -6.56 24.32
N GLU A 156 -5.32 -6.49 24.98
CA GLU A 156 -5.19 -6.80 26.41
C GLU A 156 -6.05 -5.86 27.26
N ALA A 157 -6.04 -4.55 26.97
CA ALA A 157 -6.88 -3.57 27.65
C ALA A 157 -8.39 -3.81 27.41
N LEU A 158 -8.77 -4.17 26.18
CA LEU A 158 -10.16 -4.51 25.84
C LEU A 158 -10.61 -5.75 26.62
N VAL A 159 -9.83 -6.83 26.61
CA VAL A 159 -10.13 -8.06 27.37
C VAL A 159 -10.25 -7.76 28.87
N ALA A 160 -9.35 -6.95 29.43
CA ALA A 160 -9.45 -6.55 30.84
C ALA A 160 -10.76 -5.78 31.12
N SER A 161 -11.12 -4.82 30.26
CA SER A 161 -12.36 -4.04 30.43
C SER A 161 -13.64 -4.86 30.27
N LEU A 162 -13.60 -5.94 29.49
CA LEU A 162 -14.73 -6.85 29.31
C LEU A 162 -14.93 -7.75 30.54
N ASN A 163 -13.82 -8.20 31.16
CA ASN A 163 -13.85 -8.98 32.40
C ASN A 163 -14.37 -8.19 33.62
N GLU A 164 -14.46 -6.86 33.55
CA GLU A 164 -15.01 -6.02 34.62
C GLU A 164 -16.55 -5.90 34.58
N LEU A 165 -17.20 -6.40 33.51
CA LEU A 165 -18.64 -6.32 33.34
C LEU A 165 -19.35 -7.38 34.21
N ALA A 166 -20.43 -6.98 34.89
CA ALA A 166 -21.16 -7.86 35.80
C ALA A 166 -21.86 -9.04 35.09
N GLU A 167 -22.14 -8.91 33.79
CA GLU A 167 -22.77 -9.96 32.98
C GLU A 167 -21.76 -10.97 32.41
N VAL A 168 -20.46 -10.74 32.59
CA VAL A 168 -19.35 -11.52 32.02
C VAL A 168 -18.69 -12.36 33.11
N ASP A 169 -18.62 -13.67 32.90
CA ASP A 169 -17.87 -14.59 33.75
C ASP A 169 -16.37 -14.54 33.39
N SER A 170 -16.08 -14.67 32.09
CA SER A 170 -14.70 -14.56 31.60
C SER A 170 -14.63 -14.13 30.14
N ALA A 171 -13.75 -13.17 29.84
CA ALA A 171 -13.35 -12.80 28.49
C ALA A 171 -11.93 -13.32 28.23
N SER A 172 -11.78 -14.08 27.14
CA SER A 172 -10.51 -14.73 26.79
C SER A 172 -10.13 -14.51 25.33
N LEU A 173 -8.82 -14.38 25.11
CA LEU A 173 -8.18 -14.28 23.81
C LEU A 173 -6.79 -14.93 23.93
N ASP A 174 -6.37 -15.72 22.94
CA ASP A 174 -5.01 -16.27 22.91
C ASP A 174 -4.00 -15.15 22.60
N MET A 175 -3.59 -14.43 23.64
CA MET A 175 -2.68 -13.30 23.53
C MET A 175 -1.31 -13.72 22.99
N GLN A 176 -0.87 -14.95 23.24
CA GLN A 176 0.42 -15.42 22.76
C GLN A 176 0.40 -15.62 21.24
N TRP A 177 -0.68 -16.20 20.71
CA TRP A 177 -0.88 -16.32 19.27
C TRP A 177 -0.96 -14.93 18.60
N VAL A 178 -1.75 -14.01 19.17
CA VAL A 178 -1.90 -12.64 18.66
C VAL A 178 -0.56 -11.91 18.62
N GLN A 179 0.22 -11.95 19.70
CA GLN A 179 1.54 -11.32 19.76
C GLN A 179 2.50 -11.88 18.72
N ARG A 180 2.50 -13.21 18.51
CA ARG A 180 3.33 -13.86 17.48
C ARG A 180 2.94 -13.40 16.07
N LEU A 181 1.64 -13.37 15.78
CA LEU A 181 1.12 -12.91 14.50
C LEU A 181 1.48 -11.45 14.25
N TYR A 182 1.25 -10.58 15.24
CA TYR A 182 1.59 -9.17 15.15
C TYR A 182 3.09 -8.96 14.90
N ALA A 183 3.96 -9.70 15.60
CA ALA A 183 5.40 -9.64 15.38
C ALA A 183 5.81 -10.09 13.96
N ILE A 184 5.14 -11.10 13.39
CA ILE A 184 5.35 -11.53 11.99
C ILE A 184 4.92 -10.43 11.03
N MET A 185 3.74 -9.84 11.23
CA MET A 185 3.24 -8.75 10.38
C MET A 185 4.15 -7.53 10.43
N GLU A 186 4.58 -7.11 11.62
CA GLU A 186 5.52 -5.99 11.79
C GLU A 186 6.87 -6.28 11.11
N THR A 187 7.37 -7.51 11.23
CA THR A 187 8.60 -7.92 10.56
C THR A 187 8.46 -7.85 9.03
N LEU A 188 7.34 -8.31 8.49
CA LEU A 188 7.03 -8.24 7.05
C LEU A 188 6.88 -6.79 6.56
N GLU A 189 6.22 -5.93 7.34
CA GLU A 189 6.07 -4.51 7.02
C GLU A 189 7.43 -3.81 6.97
N ARG A 190 8.25 -3.97 8.02
CA ARG A 190 9.62 -3.41 8.07
C ARG A 190 10.48 -3.92 6.92
N THR A 191 10.39 -5.22 6.61
CA THR A 191 11.12 -5.82 5.49
C THR A 191 10.68 -5.23 4.16
N THR A 192 9.37 -5.05 3.95
CA THR A 192 8.80 -4.43 2.75
C THR A 192 9.29 -2.99 2.59
N LEU A 193 9.31 -2.22 3.69
CA LEU A 193 9.82 -0.84 3.69
C LEU A 193 11.31 -0.76 3.36
N ILE A 194 12.14 -1.62 3.96
CA ILE A 194 13.59 -1.67 3.66
C ILE A 194 13.83 -2.01 2.19
N LEU A 195 13.11 -3.02 1.66
CA LEU A 195 13.19 -3.39 0.25
C LEU A 195 12.72 -2.25 -0.67
N ALA A 196 11.61 -1.59 -0.34
CA ALA A 196 11.11 -0.45 -1.09
C ALA A 196 12.13 0.70 -1.14
N LEU A 197 12.80 1.01 -0.02
CA LEU A 197 13.85 2.04 0.02
C LEU A 197 15.07 1.63 -0.82
N LEU A 198 15.54 0.39 -0.69
CA LEU A 198 16.69 -0.11 -1.43
C LEU A 198 16.43 -0.11 -2.94
N LEU A 199 15.28 -0.62 -3.36
CA LEU A 199 14.87 -0.64 -4.77
C LEU A 199 14.59 0.78 -5.29
N GLY A 200 14.03 1.65 -4.46
CA GLY A 200 13.86 3.07 -4.76
C GLY A 200 15.18 3.79 -5.02
N LEU A 201 16.22 3.51 -4.23
CA LEU A 201 17.58 3.96 -4.51
C LEU A 201 18.09 3.42 -5.85
N GLY A 202 17.80 2.14 -6.16
CA GLY A 202 18.07 1.54 -7.46
C GLY A 202 17.42 2.31 -8.62
N VAL A 203 16.15 2.70 -8.47
CA VAL A 203 15.43 3.52 -9.46
C VAL A 203 16.12 4.88 -9.64
N ILE A 204 16.48 5.55 -8.54
CA ILE A 204 17.21 6.84 -8.58
C ILE A 204 18.54 6.69 -9.34
N LEU A 205 19.30 5.61 -9.08
CA LEU A 205 20.57 5.34 -9.74
C LEU A 205 20.39 5.05 -11.24
N VAL A 206 19.42 4.21 -11.61
CA VAL A 206 19.15 3.84 -13.00
C VAL A 206 18.70 5.06 -13.79
N VAL A 207 17.71 5.82 -13.29
CA VAL A 207 17.25 7.06 -13.92
C VAL A 207 18.40 8.06 -13.99
N GLY A 208 19.15 8.21 -12.90
CA GLY A 208 20.30 9.09 -12.82
C GLY A 208 21.37 8.76 -13.88
N ASN A 209 21.67 7.47 -14.09
CA ASN A 209 22.64 7.04 -15.09
C ASN A 209 22.10 7.25 -16.52
N THR A 210 20.84 6.93 -16.78
CA THR A 210 20.21 7.17 -18.08
C THR A 210 20.24 8.66 -18.44
N ILE A 211 19.92 9.54 -17.49
CA ILE A 211 19.98 10.99 -17.72
C ILE A 211 21.42 11.48 -17.87
N ARG A 212 22.39 10.90 -17.16
CA ARG A 212 23.81 11.24 -17.30
C ARG A 212 24.31 10.95 -18.71
N LEU A 213 24.06 9.74 -19.21
CA LEU A 213 24.42 9.32 -20.56
C LEU A 213 23.72 10.21 -21.61
N ASP A 214 22.47 10.57 -21.34
CA ASP A 214 21.70 11.45 -22.21
C ASP A 214 22.30 12.87 -22.29
N ILE A 215 22.69 13.46 -21.16
CA ILE A 215 23.41 14.74 -21.12
C ILE A 215 24.73 14.64 -21.89
N GLN A 216 25.50 13.57 -21.67
CA GLN A 216 26.79 13.38 -22.33
C GLN A 216 26.65 13.26 -23.85
N SER A 217 25.63 12.57 -24.34
CA SER A 217 25.33 12.45 -25.78
C SER A 217 25.00 13.78 -26.46
N ARG A 218 24.64 14.81 -25.67
CA ARG A 218 24.24 16.15 -26.15
C ARG A 218 25.18 17.26 -25.69
N ARG A 219 26.40 16.90 -25.27
CA ARG A 219 27.36 17.84 -24.68
C ARG A 219 27.62 19.05 -25.60
N GLU A 220 27.87 18.81 -26.88
CA GLU A 220 28.13 19.88 -27.86
C GLU A 220 26.94 20.83 -28.03
N GLU A 221 25.71 20.29 -28.11
CA GLU A 221 24.48 21.08 -28.22
C GLU A 221 24.28 21.96 -26.97
N ILE A 222 24.61 21.43 -25.79
CA ILE A 222 24.55 22.14 -24.51
C ILE A 222 25.62 23.25 -24.44
N GLU A 223 26.85 22.98 -24.87
CA GLU A 223 27.94 23.97 -24.92
C GLU A 223 27.58 25.15 -25.82
N VAL A 224 27.10 24.87 -27.04
CA VAL A 224 26.64 25.91 -27.96
C VAL A 224 25.47 26.70 -27.37
N ALA A 225 24.50 26.02 -26.75
CA ALA A 225 23.37 26.70 -26.11
C ALA A 225 23.82 27.65 -24.98
N LYS A 226 24.81 27.25 -24.17
CA LYS A 226 25.38 28.10 -23.12
C LYS A 226 26.12 29.31 -23.70
N LEU A 227 26.90 29.13 -24.77
CA LEU A 227 27.61 30.22 -25.46
C LEU A 227 26.67 31.29 -26.02
N VAL A 228 25.48 30.89 -26.49
CA VAL A 228 24.45 31.81 -27.00
C VAL A 228 23.60 32.42 -25.86
N GLY A 229 23.89 32.08 -24.60
CA GLY A 229 23.28 32.68 -23.41
C GLY A 229 22.05 31.95 -22.87
N ALA A 230 21.87 30.66 -23.16
CA ALA A 230 20.78 29.88 -22.58
C ALA A 230 20.98 29.72 -21.06
N THR A 231 19.93 29.96 -20.28
CA THR A 231 19.96 29.77 -18.82
C THR A 231 20.07 28.30 -18.44
N ASP A 232 20.78 27.97 -17.36
CA ASP A 232 20.85 26.60 -16.83
C ASP A 232 19.45 26.00 -16.59
N ALA A 233 18.50 26.79 -16.08
CA ALA A 233 17.14 26.33 -15.88
C ALA A 233 16.43 25.90 -17.18
N PHE A 234 16.74 26.53 -18.31
CA PHE A 234 16.22 26.13 -19.63
C PHE A 234 16.80 24.78 -20.07
N ILE A 235 18.11 24.59 -19.88
CA ILE A 235 18.83 23.35 -20.24
C ILE A 235 18.40 22.19 -19.33
N ARG A 236 18.13 22.45 -18.04
CA ARG A 236 17.77 21.42 -17.04
C ARG A 236 16.39 20.80 -17.25
N ARG A 237 15.39 21.60 -17.65
CA ARG A 237 13.97 21.17 -17.68
C ARG A 237 13.72 19.91 -18.51
N PRO A 238 14.20 19.78 -19.76
CA PRO A 238 13.95 18.58 -20.56
C PRO A 238 14.43 17.29 -19.91
N PHE A 239 15.56 17.33 -19.20
CA PHE A 239 16.12 16.16 -18.50
C PHE A 239 15.33 15.80 -17.24
N LEU A 240 14.85 16.79 -16.49
CA LEU A 240 13.97 16.55 -15.33
C LEU A 240 12.65 15.90 -15.76
N TYR A 241 12.04 16.40 -16.84
CA TYR A 241 10.84 15.81 -17.41
C TYR A 241 11.10 14.41 -18.00
N GLY A 242 12.28 14.17 -18.57
CA GLY A 242 12.70 12.83 -18.97
C GLY A 242 12.71 11.85 -17.79
N GLY A 243 13.26 12.26 -16.64
CA GLY A 243 13.22 11.46 -15.40
C GLY A 243 11.80 11.21 -14.90
N LEU A 244 10.94 12.24 -14.91
CA LEU A 244 9.52 12.11 -14.56
C LEU A 244 8.82 11.05 -15.43
N TRP A 245 9.01 11.11 -16.76
CA TRP A 245 8.38 10.15 -17.67
C TRP A 245 8.91 8.74 -17.53
N LEU A 246 10.21 8.56 -17.28
CA LEU A 246 10.78 7.25 -16.98
C LEU A 246 10.19 6.68 -15.68
N GLY A 247 10.06 7.50 -14.63
CA GLY A 247 9.46 7.12 -13.36
C GLY A 247 7.97 6.75 -13.50
N LEU A 248 7.18 7.60 -14.16
CA LEU A 248 5.76 7.35 -14.42
C LEU A 248 5.53 6.14 -15.33
N GLY A 249 6.30 6.03 -16.42
CA GLY A 249 6.20 4.88 -17.33
C GLY A 249 6.58 3.57 -16.64
N GLY A 250 7.61 3.60 -15.78
CA GLY A 250 8.00 2.46 -14.96
C GLY A 250 6.90 2.07 -13.97
N ALA A 251 6.28 3.05 -13.30
CA ALA A 251 5.14 2.80 -12.40
C ALA A 251 3.89 2.29 -13.13
N LEU A 252 3.57 2.82 -14.32
CA LEU A 252 2.49 2.30 -15.16
C LEU A 252 2.74 0.86 -15.60
N THR A 253 3.98 0.54 -15.94
CA THR A 253 4.39 -0.83 -16.28
C THR A 253 4.31 -1.73 -15.05
N ALA A 254 4.71 -1.25 -13.87
CA ALA A 254 4.57 -1.97 -12.61
C ALA A 254 3.09 -2.26 -12.29
N LEU A 255 2.19 -1.28 -12.47
CA LEU A 255 0.75 -1.47 -12.32
C LEU A 255 0.23 -2.59 -13.24
N LEU A 256 0.67 -2.59 -14.50
CA LEU A 256 0.31 -3.63 -15.45
C LEU A 256 0.81 -5.01 -14.98
N ILE A 257 2.06 -5.10 -14.52
CA ILE A 257 2.62 -6.36 -14.01
C ILE A 257 1.82 -6.83 -12.79
N VAL A 258 1.56 -5.95 -11.82
CA VAL A 258 0.77 -6.28 -10.62
C VAL A 258 -0.64 -6.75 -10.99
N ALA A 259 -1.30 -6.09 -11.95
CA ALA A 259 -2.62 -6.48 -12.44
C ALA A 259 -2.61 -7.86 -13.11
N ILE A 260 -1.60 -8.14 -13.93
CA ILE A 260 -1.39 -9.46 -14.57
C ILE A 260 -1.11 -10.52 -13.50
N THR A 261 -0.22 -10.25 -12.55
CA THR A 261 0.09 -11.16 -11.43
C THR A 261 -1.17 -11.50 -10.65
N ARG A 262 -2.00 -10.50 -10.32
CA ARG A 262 -3.29 -10.74 -9.65
C ARG A 262 -4.20 -11.62 -10.50
N LEU A 263 -4.35 -11.32 -11.79
CA LEU A 263 -5.21 -12.09 -12.69
C LEU A 263 -4.77 -13.56 -12.77
N LEU A 264 -3.46 -13.81 -12.82
CA LEU A 264 -2.89 -15.16 -12.86
C LEU A 264 -3.01 -15.91 -11.52
N LEU A 265 -2.92 -15.20 -10.39
CA LEU A 265 -3.00 -15.79 -9.06
C LEU A 265 -4.44 -15.95 -8.54
N THR A 266 -5.42 -15.24 -9.11
CA THR A 266 -6.81 -15.30 -8.63
C THR A 266 -7.40 -16.72 -8.72
N PRO A 267 -7.33 -17.43 -9.86
CA PRO A 267 -7.88 -18.78 -9.96
C PRO A 267 -7.28 -19.78 -8.95
N PRO A 268 -5.94 -19.96 -8.84
CA PRO A 268 -5.39 -20.95 -7.90
C PRO A 268 -5.67 -20.60 -6.43
N VAL A 269 -5.78 -19.31 -6.09
CA VAL A 269 -6.17 -18.88 -4.73
C VAL A 269 -7.63 -19.17 -4.46
N GLN A 270 -8.52 -19.00 -5.44
CA GLN A 270 -9.95 -19.36 -5.30
C GLN A 270 -10.15 -20.87 -5.20
N ASP A 271 -9.40 -21.67 -5.96
CA ASP A 271 -9.44 -23.13 -5.87
C ASP A 271 -8.96 -23.58 -4.48
N LEU A 272 -7.86 -23.01 -3.99
CA LEU A 272 -7.38 -23.26 -2.62
C LEU A 272 -8.43 -22.84 -1.60
N ALA A 273 -9.08 -21.68 -1.77
CA ALA A 273 -10.15 -21.22 -0.89
C ALA A 273 -11.29 -22.24 -0.77
N ALA A 274 -11.76 -22.72 -1.92
CA ALA A 274 -12.87 -23.66 -2.00
C ALA A 274 -12.55 -24.99 -1.29
N LEU A 275 -11.29 -25.46 -1.36
CA LEU A 275 -10.85 -26.66 -0.64
C LEU A 275 -10.92 -26.53 0.89
N TYR A 276 -10.76 -25.31 1.40
CA TYR A 276 -10.91 -25.01 2.83
C TYR A 276 -12.32 -24.50 3.18
N GLY A 277 -13.29 -24.56 2.26
CA GLY A 277 -14.66 -24.08 2.48
C GLY A 277 -14.78 -22.55 2.58
N GLY A 278 -13.76 -21.80 2.16
CA GLY A 278 -13.72 -20.34 2.18
C GLY A 278 -14.11 -19.72 0.84
N GLN A 279 -14.70 -18.52 0.89
CA GLN A 279 -14.92 -17.67 -0.28
C GLN A 279 -13.86 -16.55 -0.31
N PHE A 280 -12.62 -16.88 -0.67
CA PHE A 280 -11.54 -15.87 -0.70
C PHE A 280 -11.49 -15.14 -2.03
N GLY A 281 -11.43 -13.81 -1.98
CA GLY A 281 -11.13 -12.95 -3.12
C GLY A 281 -9.80 -12.23 -2.91
N ILE A 282 -8.94 -12.21 -3.94
CA ILE A 282 -7.72 -11.38 -3.90
C ILE A 282 -8.11 -9.93 -4.18
N ARG A 283 -7.98 -9.08 -3.14
CA ARG A 283 -8.07 -7.63 -3.29
C ARG A 283 -6.90 -7.12 -4.13
N GLY A 284 -7.23 -6.37 -5.18
CA GLY A 284 -6.25 -5.67 -6.00
C GLY A 284 -5.87 -4.31 -5.42
N LEU A 285 -4.99 -3.60 -6.13
CA LEU A 285 -4.68 -2.21 -5.81
C LEU A 285 -5.94 -1.37 -5.89
N THR A 286 -6.22 -0.61 -4.83
CA THR A 286 -7.29 0.37 -4.83
C THR A 286 -6.87 1.64 -5.59
N ALA A 287 -7.83 2.56 -5.82
CA ALA A 287 -7.52 3.84 -6.44
C ALA A 287 -6.46 4.64 -5.64
N PRO A 288 -6.52 4.71 -4.30
CA PRO A 288 -5.44 5.28 -3.48
C PRO A 288 -4.08 4.59 -3.65
N ASP A 289 -4.05 3.25 -3.66
CA ASP A 289 -2.79 2.50 -3.83
C ASP A 289 -2.16 2.78 -5.20
N THR A 290 -2.99 2.81 -6.24
CA THR A 290 -2.61 3.11 -7.62
C THR A 290 -2.01 4.52 -7.72
N LEU A 291 -2.66 5.51 -7.12
CA LEU A 291 -2.17 6.88 -7.11
C LEU A 291 -0.84 7.00 -6.35
N THR A 292 -0.72 6.31 -5.23
CA THR A 292 0.50 6.29 -4.40
C THR A 292 1.67 5.68 -5.18
N LEU A 293 1.45 4.58 -5.92
CA LEU A 293 2.47 3.97 -6.75
C LEU A 293 2.93 4.89 -7.89
N LEU A 294 1.98 5.52 -8.60
CA LEU A 294 2.29 6.49 -9.65
C LEU A 294 3.06 7.71 -9.12
N ALA A 295 2.61 8.26 -7.98
CA ALA A 295 3.28 9.37 -7.32
C ALA A 295 4.70 8.99 -6.88
N THR A 296 4.88 7.81 -6.31
CA THR A 296 6.19 7.29 -5.90
C THR A 296 7.13 7.15 -7.09
N GLY A 297 6.68 6.54 -8.19
CA GLY A 297 7.47 6.44 -9.42
C GLY A 297 7.86 7.81 -9.99
N ALA A 298 6.92 8.76 -10.03
CA ALA A 298 7.17 10.13 -10.46
C ALA A 298 8.22 10.83 -9.59
N ILE A 299 8.10 10.72 -8.26
CA ILE A 299 9.02 11.32 -7.28
C ILE A 299 10.41 10.71 -7.43
N LEU A 300 10.54 9.39 -7.52
CA LEU A 300 11.83 8.71 -7.68
C LEU A 300 12.49 9.08 -9.02
N GLY A 301 11.72 9.17 -10.10
CA GLY A 301 12.22 9.60 -11.42
C GLY A 301 12.69 11.06 -11.42
N LEU A 302 11.94 11.96 -10.77
CA LEU A 302 12.35 13.35 -10.57
C LEU A 302 13.59 13.46 -9.67
N ALA A 303 13.65 12.69 -8.58
CA ALA A 303 14.79 12.69 -7.67
C ALA A 303 16.07 12.21 -8.38
N GLY A 304 16.01 11.09 -9.09
CA GLY A 304 17.14 10.56 -9.88
C GLY A 304 17.64 11.55 -10.93
N SER A 305 16.73 12.13 -11.70
CA SER A 305 17.11 13.13 -12.71
C SER A 305 17.65 14.43 -12.08
N TRP A 306 17.05 14.93 -11.00
CA TRP A 306 17.52 16.15 -10.33
C TRP A 306 18.95 15.99 -9.82
N VAL A 307 19.22 14.91 -9.07
CA VAL A 307 20.53 14.62 -8.51
C VAL A 307 21.62 14.59 -9.59
N THR A 308 21.34 13.97 -10.73
CA THR A 308 22.30 13.90 -11.85
C THR A 308 22.46 15.24 -12.57
N VAL A 309 21.34 15.87 -12.95
CA VAL A 309 21.32 17.09 -13.78
C VAL A 309 22.04 18.24 -13.08
N GLY A 310 21.86 18.39 -11.76
CA GLY A 310 22.49 19.45 -10.99
C GLY A 310 24.02 19.31 -10.90
N ARG A 311 24.54 18.07 -10.89
CA ARG A 311 25.97 17.79 -10.85
C ARG A 311 26.60 17.97 -12.23
N HIS A 312 26.09 17.26 -13.24
CA HIS A 312 26.78 17.12 -14.53
C HIS A 312 26.67 18.35 -15.45
N LEU A 313 25.65 19.20 -15.29
CA LEU A 313 25.57 20.44 -16.08
C LEU A 313 26.53 21.54 -15.61
N ARG A 314 27.00 21.48 -14.36
CA ARG A 314 28.03 22.40 -13.85
C ARG A 314 29.40 22.10 -14.45
N ASP A 315 29.67 20.84 -14.77
CA ASP A 315 30.94 20.41 -15.35
C ASP A 315 31.10 20.77 -16.83
N ILE A 316 30.02 21.24 -17.48
CA ILE A 316 30.01 21.67 -18.88
C ILE A 316 30.03 23.20 -18.91
N GLU A 317 31.15 23.81 -18.55
CA GLU A 317 31.39 25.24 -18.76
C GLU A 317 32.24 25.43 -20.02
N PRO A 318 31.86 26.35 -20.93
CA PRO A 318 32.66 26.64 -22.11
C PRO A 318 34.00 27.25 -21.69
N SER A 319 35.09 26.73 -22.27
CA SER A 319 36.44 27.30 -22.15
C SER A 319 36.70 28.35 -23.22
#